data_AF-A0A7Y5NE28-F1
#
_entry.id   AF-A0A7Y5NE28-F1
#
_cell.length_a   1.000
_cell.length_b   1.000
_cell.length_c   1.000
_cell.angle_alpha   90.00
_cell.angle_beta   90.00
_cell.angle_gamma   90.00
#
_symmetry.space_group_name_H-M   'P 1'
#
loop_
_entity.id
_entity.type
_entity.pdbx_description
1 polymer ?
#
loop_
_entity_poly.entity_id
_entity_poly.type
_entity_poly.pdbx_seq_one_letter_code
_entity_poly.pdbx_strand_id
1 'polypeptide(L)'
;MLSSVLRYLRLPFVMLTIWALGRFVIGFFAEFSPRTNATFSVVVMTLITSLYFGAMSKSIGGLDWKGTALAGASIGVVAQLLIIFFTVVSLAAGLNTYYVHWDALNVPPETPITWGTVVFARSTGIVVNTIMAALEACLGRLLFAGLAPKAA
;
A
#
# COMPACT_ATOMS: atom_id res chain seq x y z
N MET A 1 5.88 -0.85 -21.82
CA MET A 1 5.98 -1.57 -20.54
C MET A 1 5.11 -0.95 -19.45
N LEU A 2 5.33 0.31 -19.04
CA LEU A 2 4.57 0.95 -17.96
C LEU A 2 3.05 0.95 -18.19
N SER A 3 2.57 1.31 -19.40
CA SER A 3 1.13 1.28 -19.71
C SER A 3 0.51 -0.11 -19.53
N SER A 4 1.22 -1.18 -19.94
CA SER A 4 0.76 -2.56 -19.76
C SER A 4 0.66 -2.93 -18.28
N VAL A 5 1.67 -2.55 -17.49
CA VAL A 5 1.67 -2.75 -16.03
C VAL A 5 0.50 -2.00 -15.38
N LEU A 6 0.29 -0.72 -15.69
CA LEU A 6 -0.80 0.06 -15.12
C LEU A 6 -2.19 -0.49 -15.49
N ARG A 7 -2.36 -1.03 -16.72
CA ARG A 7 -3.60 -1.70 -17.11
C ARG A 7 -3.83 -2.99 -16.33
N TYR A 8 -2.77 -3.78 -16.14
CA TYR A 8 -2.81 -5.00 -15.34
C TYR A 8 -3.16 -4.74 -13.86
N LEU A 9 -2.71 -3.60 -13.32
CA LEU A 9 -2.89 -3.24 -11.92
C LEU A 9 -4.15 -2.43 -11.57
N ARG A 10 -5.08 -2.25 -12.51
CA ARG A 10 -6.32 -1.50 -12.25
C ARG A 10 -7.09 -2.00 -11.03
N LEU A 11 -7.27 -3.33 -10.92
CA LEU A 11 -7.98 -3.93 -9.79
C LEU A 11 -7.23 -3.75 -8.45
N PRO A 12 -5.92 -4.05 -8.35
CA PRO A 12 -5.11 -3.73 -7.17
C PRO A 12 -5.24 -2.28 -6.70
N PHE A 13 -5.22 -1.32 -7.63
CA PHE A 13 -5.35 0.09 -7.28
C PHE A 13 -6.73 0.42 -6.69
N VAL A 14 -7.80 -0.17 -7.24
CA VAL A 14 -9.15 -0.05 -6.67
C VAL A 14 -9.19 -0.67 -5.26
N MET A 15 -8.64 -1.87 -5.08
CA MET A 15 -8.61 -2.53 -3.77
C MET A 15 -7.85 -1.70 -2.72
N LEU A 16 -6.66 -1.19 -3.07
CA LEU A 16 -5.88 -0.30 -2.20
C LEU A 16 -6.66 0.97 -1.83
N THR A 17 -7.35 1.56 -2.80
CA THR A 17 -8.16 2.77 -2.59
C THR A 17 -9.29 2.49 -1.61
N ILE A 18 -10.03 1.38 -1.79
CA ILE A 18 -11.10 0.96 -0.88
C ILE A 18 -10.54 0.71 0.53
N TRP A 19 -9.39 0.04 0.64
CA TRP A 19 -8.78 -0.27 1.94
C TRP A 19 -8.32 1.00 2.66
N ALA A 20 -7.70 1.92 1.94
CA ALA A 20 -7.25 3.19 2.48
C ALA A 20 -8.44 4.07 2.93
N LEU A 21 -9.50 4.13 2.12
CA LEU A 21 -10.71 4.83 2.47
C LEU A 21 -11.39 4.20 3.70
N GLY A 22 -11.49 2.87 3.75
CA GLY A 22 -12.04 2.16 4.91
C GLY A 22 -11.27 2.46 6.19
N ARG A 23 -9.93 2.49 6.13
CA ARG A 23 -9.06 2.89 7.24
C ARG A 23 -9.33 4.33 7.67
N PHE A 24 -9.51 5.24 6.71
CA PHE A 24 -9.79 6.65 7.00
C PHE A 24 -11.13 6.80 7.72
N VAL A 25 -12.18 6.19 7.18
CA VAL A 25 -13.55 6.25 7.74
C VAL A 25 -13.58 5.67 9.14
N ILE A 26 -13.02 4.48 9.35
CA ILE A 26 -12.99 3.88 10.69
C ILE A 26 -12.14 4.70 11.64
N GLY A 27 -10.97 5.18 11.18
CA GLY A 27 -10.12 6.02 12.02
C GLY A 27 -10.74 7.35 12.40
N PHE A 28 -11.73 7.84 11.65
CA PHE A 28 -12.49 9.04 11.99
C PHE A 28 -13.61 8.78 13.01
N PHE A 29 -14.26 7.62 12.97
CA PHE A 29 -15.40 7.30 13.83
C PHE A 29 -15.07 6.46 15.07
N ALA A 30 -13.99 5.67 15.04
CA ALA A 30 -13.64 4.72 16.09
C ALA A 30 -12.41 5.17 16.86
N GLU A 31 -12.42 4.88 18.17
CA GLU A 31 -11.23 5.05 19.00
C GLU A 31 -10.06 4.21 18.48
N PHE A 32 -8.85 4.72 18.63
CA PHE A 32 -7.66 3.98 18.22
C PHE A 32 -7.51 2.69 19.04
N SER A 33 -7.47 1.55 18.37
CA SER A 33 -6.99 0.30 18.95
C SER A 33 -6.04 -0.38 17.96
N PRO A 34 -4.99 -1.08 18.43
CA PRO A 34 -4.07 -1.80 17.56
C PRO A 34 -4.80 -2.79 16.63
N ARG A 35 -5.86 -3.42 17.14
CA ARG A 35 -6.67 -4.36 16.37
C ARG A 35 -7.44 -3.68 15.24
N THR A 36 -8.13 -2.58 15.54
CA THR A 36 -8.89 -1.81 14.53
C THR A 36 -7.95 -1.20 13.50
N ASN A 37 -6.77 -0.74 13.94
CA ASN A 37 -5.70 -0.23 13.09
C ASN A 37 -5.18 -1.31 12.11
N ALA A 38 -5.13 -2.57 12.53
CA ALA A 38 -4.70 -3.69 11.70
C ALA A 38 -5.75 -4.14 10.66
N THR A 39 -7.05 -4.04 10.98
CA THR A 39 -8.16 -4.51 10.11
C THR A 39 -8.09 -3.92 8.70
N PHE A 40 -7.92 -2.59 8.60
CA PHE A 40 -7.73 -1.90 7.32
C PHE A 40 -6.27 -1.48 7.14
N SER A 41 -5.34 -2.40 7.34
CA SER A 41 -3.91 -2.16 7.09
C SER A 41 -3.62 -2.09 5.60
N VAL A 42 -3.29 -0.88 5.13
CA VAL A 42 -2.83 -0.64 3.75
C VAL A 42 -1.52 -1.40 3.48
N VAL A 43 -0.67 -1.57 4.48
CA VAL A 43 0.60 -2.33 4.37
C VAL A 43 0.32 -3.79 4.08
N VAL A 44 -0.57 -4.43 4.87
CA VAL A 44 -0.94 -5.83 4.66
C VAL A 44 -1.62 -6.03 3.31
N MET A 45 -2.50 -5.10 2.91
CA MET A 45 -3.12 -5.15 1.58
C MET A 45 -2.07 -5.01 0.46
N THR A 46 -1.07 -4.13 0.62
CA THR A 46 0.05 -3.96 -0.33
C THR A 46 0.85 -5.24 -0.47
N LEU A 47 1.16 -5.91 0.64
CA LEU A 47 1.84 -7.20 0.65
C LEU A 47 1.04 -8.27 -0.09
N ILE A 48 -0.23 -8.46 0.29
CA ILE A 48 -1.09 -9.48 -0.32
C ILE A 48 -1.26 -9.22 -1.82
N THR A 49 -1.57 -7.98 -2.21
CA THR A 49 -1.73 -7.63 -3.62
C THR A 49 -0.44 -7.79 -4.41
N SER A 50 0.71 -7.39 -3.85
CA SER A 50 2.01 -7.57 -4.50
C SER A 50 2.32 -9.05 -4.71
N LEU A 51 2.12 -9.91 -3.72
CA LEU A 51 2.32 -11.36 -3.84
C LEU A 51 1.40 -11.97 -4.91
N TYR A 52 0.09 -11.71 -4.84
CA TYR A 52 -0.89 -12.28 -5.77
C TYR A 52 -0.67 -11.81 -7.21
N PHE A 53 -0.55 -10.50 -7.42
CA PHE A 53 -0.36 -9.95 -8.77
C PHE A 53 1.07 -10.18 -9.28
N GLY A 54 2.03 -10.39 -8.40
CA GLY A 54 3.35 -10.94 -8.72
C GLY A 54 3.24 -12.35 -9.29
N ALA A 55 2.54 -13.25 -8.59
CA ALA A 55 2.32 -14.63 -9.02
C ALA A 55 1.71 -14.73 -10.43
N MET A 56 0.69 -13.91 -10.70
CA MET A 56 -0.05 -13.88 -11.96
C MET A 56 0.60 -13.05 -13.07
N SER A 57 1.69 -12.34 -12.76
CA SER A 57 2.29 -11.33 -13.66
C SER A 57 2.70 -11.87 -15.02
N LYS A 58 3.20 -13.12 -15.08
CA LYS A 58 3.60 -13.78 -16.34
C LYS A 58 2.39 -14.36 -17.08
N SER A 59 1.57 -15.17 -16.41
CA SER A 59 0.53 -15.97 -17.07
C SER A 59 -0.68 -15.15 -17.50
N ILE A 60 -1.04 -14.13 -16.71
CA ILE A 60 -2.17 -13.23 -16.98
C ILE A 60 -1.66 -11.90 -17.53
N GLY A 61 -0.65 -11.32 -16.87
CA GLY A 61 -0.14 -10.00 -17.24
C GLY A 61 0.80 -9.99 -18.45
N GLY A 62 1.32 -11.14 -18.90
CA GLY A 62 2.31 -11.22 -19.96
C GLY A 62 3.63 -10.51 -19.63
N LEU A 63 3.91 -10.27 -18.35
CA LEU A 63 5.04 -9.47 -17.89
C LEU A 63 6.30 -10.33 -17.76
N ASP A 64 7.45 -9.73 -18.03
CA ASP A 64 8.76 -10.26 -17.67
C ASP A 64 9.10 -9.95 -16.20
N TRP A 65 10.31 -10.33 -15.75
CA TRP A 65 10.74 -10.05 -14.38
C TRP A 65 10.85 -8.54 -14.09
N LYS A 66 11.27 -7.73 -15.07
CA LYS A 66 11.30 -6.27 -14.94
C LYS A 66 9.89 -5.70 -14.79
N GLY A 67 8.95 -6.16 -15.60
CA GLY A 67 7.54 -5.81 -15.49
C GLY A 67 6.92 -6.25 -14.16
N THR A 68 7.36 -7.37 -13.60
CA THR A 68 6.92 -7.86 -12.27
C THR A 68 7.41 -6.94 -11.14
N ALA A 69 8.70 -6.60 -11.14
CA ALA A 69 9.27 -5.67 -10.17
C ALA A 69 8.60 -4.29 -10.30
N LEU A 70 8.39 -3.80 -11.52
CA LEU A 70 7.69 -2.55 -11.78
C LEU A 70 6.22 -2.62 -11.32
N ALA A 71 5.57 -3.78 -11.43
CA ALA A 71 4.21 -3.95 -10.95
C ALA A 71 4.15 -3.81 -9.42
N GLY A 72 5.01 -4.52 -8.68
CA GLY A 72 5.11 -4.37 -7.23
C GLY A 72 5.47 -2.94 -6.81
N ALA A 73 6.45 -2.33 -7.47
CA ALA A 73 6.80 -0.92 -7.21
C ALA A 73 5.60 0.02 -7.44
N SER A 74 4.81 -0.20 -8.50
CA SER A 74 3.63 0.62 -8.79
C SER A 74 2.55 0.47 -7.72
N ILE A 75 2.31 -0.76 -7.22
CA ILE A 75 1.41 -1.02 -6.09
C ILE A 75 1.91 -0.26 -4.85
N GLY A 76 3.19 -0.38 -4.52
CA GLY A 76 3.80 0.30 -3.38
C GLY A 76 3.68 1.82 -3.47
N VAL A 77 4.00 2.42 -4.62
CA VAL A 77 3.86 3.86 -4.84
C VAL A 77 2.41 4.30 -4.65
N VAL A 78 1.44 3.61 -5.26
CA VAL A 78 0.02 3.98 -5.13
C VAL A 78 -0.46 3.86 -3.69
N ALA A 79 -0.08 2.81 -2.98
CA ALA A 79 -0.39 2.64 -1.56
C ALA A 79 0.15 3.81 -0.72
N GLN A 80 1.39 4.24 -0.97
CA GLN A 80 2.02 5.35 -0.24
C GLN A 80 1.41 6.70 -0.61
N LEU A 81 1.04 6.92 -1.87
CA LEU A 81 0.31 8.11 -2.30
C LEU A 81 -1.05 8.22 -1.60
N LEU A 82 -1.79 7.11 -1.47
CA LEU A 82 -3.04 7.08 -0.71
C LEU A 82 -2.82 7.39 0.77
N ILE A 83 -1.77 6.81 1.39
CA ILE A 83 -1.42 7.09 2.79
C ILE A 83 -1.10 8.58 2.97
N ILE A 84 -0.26 9.15 2.10
CA ILE A 84 0.10 10.57 2.14
C ILE A 84 -1.15 11.43 1.97
N PHE A 85 -1.97 11.12 0.97
CA PHE A 85 -3.20 11.85 0.69
C PHE A 85 -4.12 11.91 1.91
N PHE A 86 -4.47 10.77 2.51
CA PHE A 86 -5.34 10.75 3.69
C PHE A 86 -4.68 11.35 4.93
N THR A 87 -3.35 11.28 5.05
CA THR A 87 -2.63 11.98 6.12
C THR A 87 -2.76 13.50 5.96
N VAL A 88 -2.52 14.02 4.74
CA VAL A 88 -2.65 15.46 4.43
C VAL A 88 -4.08 15.94 4.63
N VAL A 89 -5.08 15.18 4.15
CA VAL A 89 -6.50 15.49 4.37
C VAL A 89 -6.82 15.57 5.86
N SER A 90 -6.32 14.61 6.66
CA SER A 90 -6.56 14.60 8.11
C SER A 90 -5.95 15.84 8.79
N LEU A 91 -4.71 16.20 8.45
CA LEU A 91 -4.06 17.38 9.02
C LEU A 91 -4.74 18.69 8.58
N ALA A 92 -5.03 18.84 7.29
CA ALA A 92 -5.62 20.05 6.74
C ALA A 92 -7.03 20.31 7.29
N ALA A 93 -7.80 19.25 7.58
CA ALA A 93 -9.13 19.34 8.17
C ALA A 93 -9.14 19.24 9.71
N GLY A 94 -7.98 19.14 10.37
CA GLY A 94 -7.88 19.00 11.83
C GLY A 94 -8.53 17.73 12.38
N LEU A 95 -8.55 16.66 11.58
CA LEU A 95 -9.20 15.39 11.93
C LEU A 95 -8.23 14.44 12.64
N ASN A 96 -8.66 13.89 13.77
CA ASN A 96 -7.96 12.82 14.47
C ASN A 96 -8.29 11.47 13.83
N THR A 97 -7.60 11.12 12.75
CA THR A 97 -7.75 9.81 12.09
C THR A 97 -6.57 8.88 12.38
N TYR A 98 -6.71 7.60 12.02
CA TYR A 98 -5.60 6.64 12.11
C TYR A 98 -4.41 6.99 11.22
N TYR A 99 -4.53 7.92 10.27
CA TYR A 99 -3.40 8.36 9.45
C TYR A 99 -2.47 9.36 10.14
N VAL A 100 -2.94 10.01 11.21
CA VAL A 100 -2.16 10.98 12.00
C VAL A 100 -1.82 10.45 13.39
N HIS A 101 -2.25 9.24 13.73
CA HIS A 101 -1.92 8.61 15.00
C HIS A 101 -0.42 8.24 15.08
N TRP A 102 0.20 8.41 16.26
CA TRP A 102 1.64 8.17 16.48
C TRP A 102 2.08 6.76 16.06
N ASP A 103 1.28 5.75 16.40
CA ASP A 103 1.54 4.34 16.05
C ASP A 103 1.57 4.13 14.52
N ALA A 104 0.67 4.78 13.78
CA ALA A 104 0.61 4.67 12.31
C ALA A 104 1.71 5.48 11.59
N LEU A 105 2.42 6.34 12.33
CA LEU A 105 3.60 7.07 11.86
C LEU A 105 4.89 6.40 12.34
N ASN A 106 4.81 5.31 13.11
CA ASN A 106 5.95 4.65 13.75
C ASN A 106 6.83 5.63 14.56
N VAL A 107 6.20 6.57 15.27
CA VAL A 107 6.88 7.50 16.18
C VAL A 107 6.54 7.15 17.63
N PRO A 108 7.37 7.55 18.61
CA PRO A 108 7.10 7.26 20.02
C PRO A 108 5.70 7.75 20.47
N PRO A 109 5.08 7.10 21.45
CA PRO A 109 3.82 7.56 22.04
C PRO A 109 3.92 9.02 22.49
N GLU A 110 2.81 9.74 22.40
CA GLU A 110 2.68 11.14 22.83
C GLU A 110 3.55 12.15 22.06
N THR A 111 4.25 11.71 21.00
CA THR A 111 4.98 12.62 20.11
C THR A 111 4.00 13.63 19.49
N PRO A 112 4.25 14.95 19.61
CA PRO A 112 3.44 15.95 18.93
C PRO A 112 3.44 15.73 17.42
N ILE A 113 2.25 15.59 16.84
CA ILE A 113 2.07 15.34 15.41
C ILE A 113 2.15 16.66 14.67
N THR A 114 3.35 17.00 14.23
CA THR A 114 3.62 18.19 13.42
C THR A 114 3.72 17.84 11.94
N TRP A 115 3.60 18.84 11.07
CA TRP A 115 3.87 18.69 9.63
C TRP A 115 5.26 18.08 9.36
N GLY A 116 6.29 18.49 10.11
CA GLY A 116 7.65 17.97 9.97
C GLY A 116 7.74 16.47 10.28
N THR A 117 7.15 16.03 11.40
CA THR A 117 7.07 14.62 11.80
C THR A 117 6.41 13.77 10.71
N VAL A 118 5.30 14.27 10.16
CA VAL A 118 4.53 13.57 9.12
C VAL A 118 5.30 13.48 7.81
N VAL A 119 5.88 14.58 7.33
CA VAL A 119 6.66 14.59 6.09
C VAL A 119 7.81 13.59 6.18
N PHE A 120 8.54 13.57 7.29
CA PHE A 120 9.65 12.63 7.48
C PHE A 120 9.17 11.17 7.49
N ALA A 121 8.17 10.85 8.30
CA ALA A 121 7.65 9.48 8.41
C ALA A 121 7.12 8.95 7.07
N ARG A 122 6.38 9.77 6.31
CA ARG A 122 5.82 9.37 5.01
C ARG A 122 6.85 9.34 3.89
N SER A 123 7.86 10.22 3.91
CA SER A 123 8.96 10.19 2.93
C SER A 123 9.84 8.95 3.07
N THR A 124 10.10 8.49 4.29
CA THR A 124 10.79 7.20 4.50
C THR A 124 9.91 6.04 4.02
N GLY A 125 8.61 6.11 4.32
CA GLY A 125 7.64 5.12 3.87
C GLY A 125 7.54 4.98 2.36
N ILE A 126 7.61 6.09 1.59
CA ILE A 126 7.48 6.02 0.13
C ILE A 126 8.61 5.22 -0.51
N VAL A 127 9.83 5.36 -0.01
CA VAL A 127 11.00 4.66 -0.58
C VAL A 127 11.00 3.20 -0.12
N VAL A 128 10.99 2.98 1.19
CA VAL A 128 11.14 1.63 1.76
C VAL A 128 10.00 0.72 1.33
N ASN A 129 8.74 1.16 1.48
CA ASN A 129 7.60 0.29 1.19
C ASN A 129 7.42 0.05 -0.32
N THR A 130 7.88 0.97 -1.18
CA THR A 130 7.88 0.75 -2.64
C THR A 130 8.88 -0.34 -3.02
N ILE A 131 10.08 -0.32 -2.43
CA ILE A 131 11.10 -1.35 -2.66
C ILE A 131 10.57 -2.70 -2.14
N MET A 132 10.01 -2.72 -0.94
CA MET A 132 9.43 -3.95 -0.36
C MET A 132 8.34 -4.53 -1.25
N ALA A 133 7.39 -3.71 -1.73
CA ALA A 133 6.32 -4.17 -2.63
C ALA A 133 6.87 -4.76 -3.94
N ALA A 134 7.94 -4.17 -4.50
CA ALA A 134 8.63 -4.72 -5.67
C ALA A 134 9.25 -6.10 -5.39
N LEU A 135 9.91 -6.26 -4.24
CA LEU A 135 10.48 -7.53 -3.79
C LEU A 135 9.38 -8.58 -3.57
N GLU A 136 8.29 -8.20 -2.90
CA GLU A 136 7.13 -9.05 -2.64
C GLU A 136 6.47 -9.53 -3.93
N ALA A 137 6.36 -8.67 -4.96
CA ALA A 137 5.85 -9.10 -6.27
C ALA A 137 6.78 -10.10 -6.96
N CYS A 138 8.09 -9.88 -6.89
CA CYS A 138 9.07 -10.84 -7.40
C CYS A 138 9.03 -12.17 -6.63
N LEU A 139 8.90 -12.13 -5.31
CA LEU A 139 8.72 -13.32 -4.47
C LEU A 139 7.43 -14.06 -4.80
N GLY A 140 6.33 -13.34 -4.98
CA GLY A 140 5.05 -13.91 -5.39
C GLY A 140 5.14 -14.65 -6.72
N ARG A 141 5.84 -14.05 -7.70
CA ARG A 141 6.14 -14.71 -8.97
C ARG A 141 7.00 -15.95 -8.77
N LEU A 142 8.07 -15.84 -7.99
CA LEU A 142 9.02 -16.93 -7.78
C LEU A 142 8.35 -18.15 -7.13
N LEU A 143 7.55 -17.92 -6.09
CA LEU A 143 7.00 -18.97 -5.24
C LEU A 143 5.65 -19.49 -5.71
N PHE A 144 4.82 -18.65 -6.32
CA PHE A 144 3.41 -18.96 -6.56
C PHE A 144 2.99 -18.92 -8.03
N ALA A 145 3.89 -18.61 -8.98
CA ALA A 145 3.53 -18.61 -10.41
C ALA A 145 3.03 -19.97 -10.92
N GLY A 146 3.44 -21.09 -10.30
CA GLY A 146 2.94 -22.42 -10.63
C GLY A 146 1.48 -22.67 -10.23
N LEU A 147 0.94 -21.87 -9.31
CA LEU A 147 -0.45 -21.92 -8.84
C LEU A 147 -1.34 -20.93 -9.60
N ALA A 148 -0.76 -20.03 -10.39
CA ALA A 148 -1.51 -19.03 -11.13
C ALA A 148 -2.31 -19.67 -12.26
N PRO A 149 -3.55 -19.20 -12.52
CA PRO A 149 -4.31 -19.67 -13.66
C PRO A 149 -3.59 -19.29 -14.96
N LYS A 150 -3.78 -20.12 -15.99
CA LYS A 150 -3.28 -19.86 -17.34
C LYS A 150 -4.34 -19.04 -18.08
N ALA A 151 -3.90 -18.06 -18.87
CA ALA A 151 -4.81 -17.38 -19.79
C ALA A 151 -5.46 -18.43 -20.71
N ALA A 152 -6.78 -18.32 -20.88
CA ALA A 152 -7.59 -19.19 -21.74
C ALA A 152 -7.25 -18.97 -23.23
#